data_AF-A0A8S9EPM3-F1
#
_entry.id   AF-A0A8S9EPM3-F1
#
_cell.length_a   1.000
_cell.length_b   1.000
_cell.length_c   1.000
_cell.angle_alpha   90.00
_cell.angle_beta   90.00
_cell.angle_gamma   90.00
#
_symmetry.space_group_name_H-M   'P 1'
#
loop_
_entity.id
_entity.type
_entity.pdbx_description
1 polymer ?
#
loop_
_entity_poly.entity_id
_entity_poly.type
_entity_poly.pdbx_seq_one_letter_code
_entity_poly.pdbx_strand_id
1 'polypeptide(L)'
;SKETIKETWKGCANCENNLAQVPCYECWKDHGKDEIKTDIHCYVLSFTVQEKEKLLQMGIEEEEKGHWKLPDGREVLPKSLAPRIMREFHEKTHWGTQALIDQFAIKYMCIGVYNIAKRIVSECITCQKVNK
;
A
#
# COMPACT_ATOMS: atom_id res chain seq x y z
N SER A 1 -20.04 -13.42 -0.99
CA SER A 1 -20.49 -12.61 0.18
C SER A 1 -19.28 -12.37 1.07
N LYS A 2 -19.41 -11.57 2.15
CA LYS A 2 -18.34 -11.38 3.15
C LYS A 2 -17.94 -12.70 3.84
N GLU A 3 -18.72 -13.78 3.70
CA GLU A 3 -18.37 -15.12 4.18
C GLU A 3 -17.40 -15.86 3.25
N THR A 4 -17.44 -15.63 1.93
CA THR A 4 -16.60 -16.35 0.96
C THR A 4 -15.11 -15.98 1.08
N ILE A 5 -14.79 -14.80 1.62
CA ILE A 5 -13.42 -14.35 1.87
C ILE A 5 -12.88 -14.88 3.20
N LYS A 6 -13.74 -15.27 4.16
CA LYS A 6 -13.27 -15.79 5.46
C LYS A 6 -12.84 -17.27 5.39
N GLU A 7 -13.31 -18.02 4.39
CA GLU A 7 -13.02 -19.45 4.27
C GLU A 7 -11.70 -19.75 3.55
N THR A 8 -11.18 -18.84 2.73
CA THR A 8 -9.90 -19.00 2.01
C THR A 8 -8.65 -18.73 2.87
N TRP A 9 -8.81 -18.34 4.14
CA TRP A 9 -7.73 -17.76 4.98
C TRP A 9 -7.43 -18.58 6.24
N LYS A 10 -8.04 -19.77 6.38
CA LYS A 10 -7.72 -20.70 7.47
C LYS A 10 -6.53 -21.57 7.04
N GLY A 11 -5.34 -21.31 7.57
CA GLY A 11 -4.18 -22.22 7.40
C GLY A 11 -2.79 -21.58 7.32
N CYS A 12 -2.64 -20.32 6.92
CA CYS A 12 -1.30 -19.71 6.82
C CYS A 12 -0.82 -19.17 8.19
N ALA A 13 0.04 -19.94 8.87
CA ALA A 13 0.65 -19.57 10.16
C ALA A 13 1.39 -18.21 10.14
N ASN A 14 1.81 -17.72 8.96
CA ASN A 14 2.43 -16.40 8.79
C ASN A 14 1.40 -15.25 8.79
N CYS A 15 0.18 -15.50 8.33
CA CYS A 15 -0.96 -14.58 8.42
C CYS A 15 -1.58 -14.60 9.84
N GLU A 16 -1.46 -15.72 10.55
CA GLU A 16 -1.93 -15.86 11.94
C GLU A 16 -0.96 -15.23 12.96
N ASN A 17 0.35 -15.21 12.68
CA ASN A 17 1.37 -14.68 13.61
C ASN A 17 1.97 -13.31 13.22
N ASN A 18 1.48 -12.67 12.14
CA ASN A 18 1.85 -11.29 11.77
C ASN A 18 3.36 -11.05 11.52
N LEU A 19 4.10 -12.07 11.07
CA LEU A 19 5.57 -12.03 10.88
C LEU A 19 6.03 -11.93 9.41
N ALA A 20 5.11 -11.78 8.46
CA ALA A 20 5.45 -11.81 7.04
C ALA A 20 6.14 -10.52 6.56
N GLN A 21 7.48 -10.51 6.53
CA GLN A 21 8.29 -9.55 5.77
C GLN A 21 8.28 -9.85 4.24
N VAL A 22 7.64 -10.94 3.81
CA VAL A 22 7.50 -11.44 2.43
C VAL A 22 6.12 -12.07 2.23
N PRO A 23 5.54 -12.07 1.00
CA PRO A 23 4.24 -12.69 0.72
C PRO A 23 4.21 -14.17 1.16
N CYS A 24 3.17 -14.60 1.88
CA CYS A 24 3.00 -15.99 2.30
C CYS A 24 3.07 -16.93 1.08
N TYR A 25 3.89 -17.98 1.15
CA TYR A 25 4.06 -18.96 0.07
C TYR A 25 2.75 -19.65 -0.35
N GLU A 26 1.76 -19.72 0.55
CA GLU A 26 0.43 -20.24 0.21
C GLU A 26 -0.39 -19.24 -0.61
N CYS A 27 -0.38 -17.94 -0.26
CA CYS A 27 -0.92 -16.89 -1.13
C CYS A 27 -0.26 -16.90 -2.52
N TRP A 28 1.02 -17.29 -2.59
CA TRP A 28 1.79 -17.52 -3.83
C TRP A 28 1.23 -18.58 -4.77
N LYS A 29 0.65 -19.64 -4.22
CA LYS A 29 0.08 -20.73 -5.01
C LYS A 29 -1.28 -20.40 -5.60
N ASP A 30 -2.11 -19.67 -4.86
CA ASP A 30 -3.52 -19.49 -5.21
C ASP A 30 -3.76 -18.30 -6.15
N HIS A 31 -2.90 -17.28 -6.12
CA HIS A 31 -3.09 -16.03 -6.88
C HIS A 31 -2.03 -15.79 -7.97
N GLY A 32 -0.97 -16.61 -8.04
CA GLY A 32 0.12 -16.42 -9.00
C GLY A 32 0.96 -15.15 -8.75
N LYS A 33 2.16 -15.11 -9.34
CA LYS A 33 3.19 -14.07 -9.07
C LYS A 33 2.73 -12.62 -9.29
N ASP A 34 1.77 -12.40 -10.18
CA ASP A 34 1.39 -11.06 -10.66
C ASP A 34 0.23 -10.45 -9.88
N GLU A 35 -0.69 -11.24 -9.32
CA GLU A 35 -1.84 -10.71 -8.57
C GLU A 35 -1.48 -10.39 -7.11
N ILE A 36 -0.57 -11.17 -6.51
CA ILE A 36 -0.18 -11.07 -5.09
C ILE A 36 0.57 -9.77 -4.78
N LYS A 37 1.28 -9.21 -5.76
CA LYS A 37 2.01 -7.94 -5.57
C LYS A 37 1.05 -6.78 -5.27
N THR A 38 -0.21 -6.90 -5.67
CA THR A 38 -1.21 -5.84 -5.56
C THR A 38 -2.21 -6.06 -4.42
N ASP A 39 -2.23 -7.24 -3.81
CA ASP A 39 -3.11 -7.51 -2.67
C ASP A 39 -2.48 -7.02 -1.36
N ILE A 40 -2.95 -5.85 -0.94
CA ILE A 40 -2.51 -5.16 0.28
C ILE A 40 -2.79 -5.99 1.54
N HIS A 41 -3.78 -6.89 1.51
CA HIS A 41 -4.15 -7.73 2.65
C HIS A 41 -3.09 -8.80 2.97
N CYS A 42 -2.10 -9.01 2.10
CA CYS A 42 -0.94 -9.86 2.36
C CYS A 42 0.22 -9.11 3.04
N TYR A 43 0.11 -7.79 3.26
CA TYR A 43 1.16 -6.98 3.90
C TYR A 43 0.83 -6.69 5.37
N VAL A 44 1.82 -6.91 6.24
CA VAL A 44 1.77 -6.41 7.62
C VAL A 44 1.90 -4.89 7.58
N LEU A 45 0.81 -4.17 7.87
CA LEU A 45 0.82 -2.72 7.94
C LEU A 45 1.42 -2.27 9.28
N SER A 46 2.71 -1.94 9.26
CA SER A 46 3.41 -1.40 10.43
C SER A 46 3.57 0.11 10.30
N PHE A 47 2.76 0.83 11.09
CA PHE A 47 2.85 2.28 11.22
C PHE A 47 3.83 2.66 12.33
N THR A 48 4.65 3.66 12.06
CA THR A 48 5.48 4.31 13.07
C THR A 48 4.59 5.05 14.09
N VAL A 49 5.12 5.29 15.29
CA VAL A 49 4.42 6.07 16.32
C VAL A 49 3.99 7.43 15.78
N GLN A 50 4.86 8.10 15.02
CA GLN A 50 4.59 9.41 14.44
C GLN A 50 3.51 9.38 13.35
N GLU A 51 3.37 8.27 12.62
CA GLU A 51 2.24 8.11 11.68
C GLU A 51 0.93 7.93 12.44
N LYS A 52 0.91 7.04 13.45
CA LYS A 52 -0.28 6.83 14.29
C LYS A 52 -0.74 8.12 14.97
N GLU A 53 0.17 8.87 15.58
CA GLU A 53 -0.13 10.17 16.20
C GLU A 53 -0.75 11.16 15.22
N LYS A 54 -0.23 11.24 13.99
CA LYS A 54 -0.79 12.12 12.95
C LYS A 54 -2.17 11.65 12.48
N LEU A 55 -2.38 10.35 12.33
CA LEU A 55 -3.68 9.80 11.95
C LEU A 55 -4.74 10.13 13.01
N LEU A 56 -4.39 9.96 14.29
CA LEU A 56 -5.26 10.35 15.41
C LEU A 56 -5.54 11.86 15.43
N GLN A 57 -4.53 12.71 15.19
CA GLN A 57 -4.72 14.17 15.08
C GLN A 57 -5.64 14.56 13.92
N MET A 58 -5.68 13.76 12.85
CA MET A 58 -6.59 13.94 11.71
C MET A 58 -7.99 13.38 11.98
N GLY A 59 -8.25 12.82 13.16
CA GLY A 59 -9.53 12.19 13.50
C GLY A 59 -9.76 10.85 12.79
N ILE A 60 -8.69 10.21 12.32
CA ILE A 60 -8.73 8.86 11.74
C ILE A 60 -8.47 7.89 12.88
N GLU A 61 -9.35 6.93 13.06
CA GLU A 61 -9.25 5.92 14.12
C GLU A 61 -8.65 4.62 13.58
N GLU A 62 -7.96 3.89 14.46
CA GLU A 62 -7.44 2.55 14.17
C GLU A 62 -8.63 1.58 14.14
N GLU A 63 -8.81 0.88 13.01
CA GLU A 63 -9.74 -0.24 12.91
C GLU A 63 -9.16 -1.49 13.59
N GLU A 64 -9.90 -2.59 13.57
CA GLU A 64 -9.42 -3.87 14.08
C GLU A 64 -8.07 -4.26 13.45
N LYS A 65 -7.18 -4.84 14.27
CA LYS A 65 -5.89 -5.42 13.86
C LYS A 65 -4.89 -4.42 13.26
N GLY A 66 -5.02 -3.12 13.53
CA GLY A 66 -4.03 -2.12 13.14
C GLY A 66 -4.14 -1.63 11.70
N HIS A 67 -5.29 -1.87 11.08
CA HIS A 67 -5.70 -1.22 9.84
C HIS A 67 -6.22 0.18 10.15
N TRP A 68 -6.09 1.08 9.18
CA TRP A 68 -6.55 2.46 9.30
C TRP A 68 -7.27 2.81 8.01
N LYS A 69 -8.44 3.45 8.11
CA LYS A 69 -9.31 3.73 6.97
C LYS A 69 -9.90 5.12 7.06
N LEU A 70 -10.00 5.79 5.92
CA LEU A 70 -10.70 7.07 5.83
C LEU A 70 -12.23 6.86 5.84
N PRO A 71 -13.03 7.86 6.24
CA PRO A 71 -14.49 7.80 6.19
C PRO A 71 -15.05 7.53 4.78
N ASP A 72 -14.32 7.92 3.73
CA ASP A 72 -14.67 7.67 2.34
C ASP A 72 -14.35 6.23 1.86
N GLY A 73 -13.78 5.41 2.75
CA GLY A 73 -13.49 4.02 2.51
C GLY A 73 -12.09 3.74 1.95
N ARG A 74 -11.24 4.75 1.76
CA ARG A 74 -9.85 4.53 1.32
C ARG A 74 -8.98 3.98 2.45
N GLU A 75 -8.11 3.05 2.11
CA GLU A 75 -7.17 2.47 3.06
C GLU A 75 -5.98 3.40 3.30
N VAL A 76 -5.60 3.57 4.56
CA VAL A 76 -4.37 4.29 4.91
C VAL A 76 -3.21 3.29 4.88
N LEU A 77 -2.13 3.66 4.21
CA LEU A 77 -0.92 2.86 4.10
C LEU A 77 0.23 3.51 4.88
N PRO A 78 1.11 2.70 5.50
CA PRO A 78 2.33 3.21 6.08
C PRO A 78 3.27 3.71 4.97
N LYS A 79 4.07 4.71 5.30
CA LYS A 79 5.06 5.32 4.42
C LYS A 79 6.11 4.34 3.91
N SER A 80 6.33 3.24 4.62
CA SER A 80 7.20 2.14 4.20
C SER A 80 6.66 1.37 2.99
N LEU A 81 5.34 1.29 2.82
CA LEU A 81 4.68 0.52 1.77
C LEU A 81 4.31 1.37 0.54
N ALA A 82 3.82 2.60 0.75
CA ALA A 82 3.36 3.48 -0.33
C ALA A 82 4.35 3.64 -1.52
N PRO A 83 5.69 3.75 -1.33
CA PRO A 83 6.64 3.88 -2.44
C PRO A 83 6.70 2.65 -3.34
N ARG A 84 6.35 1.45 -2.86
CA ARG A 84 6.35 0.23 -3.67
C ARG A 84 5.22 0.27 -4.70
N ILE A 85 4.00 0.53 -4.24
CA ILE A 85 2.81 0.65 -5.09
C ILE A 85 2.96 1.78 -6.11
N MET A 86 3.43 2.95 -5.66
CA MET A 86 3.65 4.08 -6.57
C MET A 86 4.71 3.80 -7.64
N ARG A 87 5.77 3.05 -7.32
CA ARG A 87 6.76 2.64 -8.32
C ARG A 87 6.15 1.73 -9.38
N GLU A 88 5.29 0.80 -9.01
CA GLU A 88 4.61 -0.06 -9.97
C GLU A 88 3.74 0.73 -10.96
N PHE A 89 3.01 1.74 -10.48
CA PHE A 89 2.26 2.65 -11.37
C PHE A 89 3.19 3.47 -12.26
N HIS A 90 4.24 4.05 -11.67
CA HIS A 90 5.16 4.92 -12.38
C HIS A 90 5.98 4.18 -13.45
N GLU A 91 6.47 2.97 -13.18
CA GLU A 91 7.26 2.18 -14.15
C GLU A 91 6.45 1.79 -15.39
N LYS A 92 5.13 1.62 -15.25
CA LYS A 92 4.23 1.30 -16.36
C LYS A 92 3.79 2.50 -17.18
N THR A 93 3.71 3.68 -16.55
CA THR A 93 3.03 4.87 -17.13
C THR A 93 3.93 6.07 -17.30
N HIS A 94 5.04 6.13 -16.56
CA HIS A 94 5.90 7.30 -16.42
C HIS A 94 5.17 8.60 -16.05
N TRP A 95 4.03 8.49 -15.35
CA TRP A 95 3.26 9.64 -14.90
C TRP A 95 4.07 10.57 -13.99
N GLY A 96 3.83 11.87 -14.18
CA GLY A 96 4.38 12.93 -13.34
C GLY A 96 3.82 12.89 -11.91
N THR A 97 4.40 13.71 -11.03
CA THR A 97 4.12 13.64 -9.59
C THR A 97 2.64 13.77 -9.24
N GLN A 98 1.91 14.72 -9.86
CA GLN A 98 0.50 14.93 -9.54
C GLN A 98 -0.37 13.75 -10.00
N ALA A 99 -0.21 13.30 -11.24
CA ALA A 99 -0.95 12.14 -11.77
C ALA A 99 -0.71 10.85 -10.96
N LEU A 100 0.51 10.67 -10.44
CA LEU A 100 0.84 9.55 -9.57
C LEU A 100 0.14 9.64 -8.20
N ILE A 101 0.06 10.85 -7.62
CA ILE A 101 -0.68 11.11 -6.39
C ILE A 101 -2.17 10.87 -6.60
N ASP A 102 -2.73 11.38 -7.69
CA ASP A 102 -4.15 11.27 -8.00
C ASP A 102 -4.56 9.80 -8.18
N GLN A 103 -3.77 9.01 -8.93
CA GLN A 103 -4.03 7.59 -9.09
C GLN A 103 -3.95 6.83 -7.76
N PHE A 104 -2.95 7.13 -6.94
CA PHE A 104 -2.80 6.50 -5.62
C PHE A 104 -4.00 6.86 -4.72
N ALA A 105 -4.44 8.11 -4.77
CA ALA A 105 -5.53 8.65 -3.95
C ALA A 105 -6.91 8.07 -4.26
N ILE A 106 -7.10 7.34 -5.37
CA ILE A 106 -8.36 6.63 -5.68
C ILE A 106 -8.66 5.56 -4.63
N LYS A 107 -7.65 4.82 -4.19
CA LYS A 107 -7.82 3.68 -3.26
C LYS A 107 -7.13 3.88 -1.92
N TYR A 108 -6.07 4.69 -1.89
CA TYR A 108 -5.15 4.75 -0.76
C TYR A 108 -4.91 6.16 -0.24
N MET A 109 -4.53 6.25 1.02
CA MET A 109 -3.98 7.44 1.65
C MET A 109 -2.63 7.12 2.30
N CYS A 110 -1.71 8.07 2.37
CA CYS A 110 -0.43 7.91 3.07
C CYS A 110 0.05 9.26 3.59
N ILE A 111 0.58 9.29 4.82
CA ILE A 111 1.21 10.49 5.37
C ILE A 111 2.45 10.83 4.53
N GLY A 112 2.53 12.06 4.03
CA GLY A 112 3.66 12.53 3.22
C GLY A 112 3.69 12.04 1.77
N VAL A 113 2.53 11.68 1.22
CA VAL A 113 2.33 11.18 -0.17
C VAL A 113 3.08 11.99 -1.23
N TYR A 114 3.05 13.31 -1.15
CA TYR A 114 3.69 14.21 -2.12
C TYR A 114 5.20 14.00 -2.21
N ASN A 115 5.89 13.94 -1.07
CA ASN A 115 7.34 13.77 -1.03
C ASN A 115 7.77 12.41 -1.57
N ILE A 116 6.93 11.38 -1.37
CA ILE A 116 7.17 10.04 -1.91
C ILE A 116 7.07 10.06 -3.44
N ALA A 117 5.96 10.58 -3.98
CA ALA A 117 5.74 10.65 -5.42
C ALA A 117 6.79 11.53 -6.12
N LYS A 118 7.12 12.68 -5.53
CA LYS A 118 8.17 13.57 -6.04
C LYS A 118 9.51 12.85 -6.13
N ARG A 119 9.91 12.12 -5.09
CA ARG A 119 11.16 11.34 -5.08
C ARG A 119 11.18 10.31 -6.20
N ILE A 120 10.12 9.49 -6.33
CA ILE A 120 10.02 8.45 -7.35
C ILE A 120 10.21 9.02 -8.76
N VAL A 121 9.49 10.10 -9.09
CA VAL A 121 9.59 10.74 -10.41
C VAL A 121 10.96 11.36 -10.61
N SER A 122 11.54 11.99 -9.58
CA SER A 122 12.86 12.59 -9.66
C SER A 122 14.00 11.58 -9.83
N GLU A 123 13.83 10.34 -9.37
CA GLU A 123 14.81 9.25 -9.51
C GLU A 123 14.68 8.51 -10.86
N CYS A 124 13.64 8.80 -11.65
CA CYS A 124 13.38 8.09 -12.90
C CYS A 124 14.22 8.60 -14.08
N ILE A 125 15.21 7.81 -14.49
CA ILE A 125 16.11 8.10 -15.61
C ILE A 125 15.33 8.35 -16.91
N THR A 126 14.29 7.56 -17.19
CA THR A 126 13.47 7.71 -18.41
C THR A 126 12.78 9.08 -18.42
N CYS A 127 12.12 9.47 -17.33
CA CYS A 127 11.45 10.76 -17.23
C CYS A 127 12.45 11.93 -17.30
N GLN A 128 13.62 11.82 -16.65
CA GLN A 128 14.67 12.83 -16.71
C GLN A 128 15.18 13.08 -18.14
N LYS A 129 15.23 12.03 -18.98
CA LYS A 129 15.69 12.15 -20.37
C LYS A 129 14.68 12.86 -21.27
N VAL A 130 13.39 12.66 -21.02
CA VAL A 130 12.30 13.20 -21.86
C VAL A 130 11.90 14.62 -21.45
N ASN A 131 11.93 14.94 -20.16
CA ASN A 131 11.47 16.23 -19.62
C ASN A 131 12.58 17.29 -19.54
N LYS A 132 13.40 17.41 -20.60
CA LYS A 132 14.44 18.44 -20.68
C LYS A 132 13.89 19.82 -21.04
#